data_AF-A0A8S8X910-F1
#
_entry.id   AF-A0A8S8X910-F1
#
_cell.length_a   1.000
_cell.length_b   1.000
_cell.length_c   1.000
_cell.angle_alpha   90.00
_cell.angle_beta   90.00
_cell.angle_gamma   90.00
#
_symmetry.space_group_name_H-M   'P 1'
#
loop_
_entity.id
_entity.type
_entity.pdbx_description
1 polymer ?
#
loop_
_entity_poly.entity_id
_entity_poly.type
_entity_poly.pdbx_seq_one_letter_code
_entity_poly.pdbx_strand_id
1 'polypeptide(L)'
;MPNLWLDDIRTAFVAHGGEVAYSDPEFWNTLAALRGGVELTPTWHATVRRTIEDHSPDSRNFRGRHVFDRNGRGRWKLAAVESRNLGGRAVAYPAVDGADLRGSFRIGDRYSRQDVINKVGVPADRLPGTWPNGYTFYAGCFFIFCTVGRPARTGHDYDNAWEDDLLRWSASANAQLGQRTIEDMLSGAFSVHVFWRVDGRDAFAYAGIGRAVRWEGGTPVRAWWKFDDVDQISLQREVREQGKDIYSDLMAIAKSMQNRIRASGDLIERARPVRTGPPFPVSMQILQDKWSAQKGLCGLCYGHIEAQPTNRLLQVSPDRLDSANSSYDAANLHVVHLCCNLAKNDATLEEWQEVLAMWKGQKRS
;
A
#
# COMPACT_ATOMS: atom_id res chain seq x y z
N MET A 1 -8.08 -32.42 -10.91
CA MET A 1 -7.98 -30.95 -10.74
C MET A 1 -9.38 -30.44 -10.47
N PRO A 2 -9.65 -29.60 -9.44
CA PRO A 2 -11.02 -29.21 -9.17
C PRO A 2 -11.45 -28.13 -10.16
N ASN A 3 -12.08 -28.54 -11.27
CA ASN A 3 -12.80 -27.63 -12.15
C ASN A 3 -13.93 -27.00 -11.34
N LEU A 4 -13.87 -25.69 -11.12
CA LEU A 4 -14.88 -24.91 -10.40
C LEU A 4 -16.06 -24.66 -11.35
N TRP A 5 -17.30 -24.70 -10.82
CA TRP A 5 -18.52 -24.47 -11.61
C TRP A 5 -18.46 -23.20 -12.46
N LEU A 6 -17.81 -22.15 -11.98
CA LEU A 6 -17.66 -20.89 -12.70
C LEU A 6 -16.97 -21.05 -14.07
N ASP A 7 -15.95 -21.88 -14.19
CA ASP A 7 -15.19 -22.03 -15.44
C ASP A 7 -15.95 -22.86 -16.47
N ASP A 8 -16.70 -23.88 -16.04
CA ASP A 8 -17.57 -24.63 -16.95
C ASP A 8 -18.76 -23.78 -17.40
N ILE A 9 -19.32 -22.97 -16.49
CA ILE A 9 -20.39 -22.02 -16.81
C ILE A 9 -19.89 -20.99 -17.82
N ARG A 10 -18.69 -20.43 -17.63
CA ARG A 10 -18.09 -19.53 -18.62
C ARG A 10 -17.92 -20.23 -19.97
N THR A 11 -17.32 -21.43 -19.98
CA THR A 11 -17.11 -22.21 -21.20
C THR A 11 -18.43 -22.52 -21.92
N ALA A 12 -19.49 -22.85 -21.19
CA ALA A 12 -20.82 -23.05 -21.75
C ALA A 12 -21.41 -21.75 -22.31
N PHE A 13 -21.31 -20.61 -21.61
CA PHE A 13 -21.75 -19.33 -22.19
C PHE A 13 -21.01 -19.01 -23.49
N VAL A 14 -19.70 -19.29 -23.57
CA VAL A 14 -18.90 -19.07 -24.78
C VAL A 14 -19.39 -19.94 -25.94
N ALA A 15 -19.62 -21.23 -25.68
CA ALA A 15 -20.15 -22.16 -26.69
C ALA A 15 -21.52 -21.72 -27.24
N HIS A 16 -22.27 -20.94 -26.45
CA HIS A 16 -23.59 -20.40 -26.77
C HIS A 16 -23.57 -18.93 -27.22
N GLY A 17 -22.41 -18.43 -27.68
CA GLY A 17 -22.31 -17.07 -28.24
C GLY A 17 -22.28 -15.94 -27.20
N GLY A 18 -22.03 -16.27 -25.93
CA GLY A 18 -21.83 -15.32 -24.85
C GLY A 18 -23.11 -14.90 -24.11
N GLU A 19 -24.27 -15.43 -24.49
CA GLU A 19 -25.55 -15.15 -23.84
C GLU A 19 -26.43 -16.40 -23.81
N VAL A 20 -27.05 -16.69 -22.66
CA VAL A 20 -27.92 -17.86 -22.48
C VAL A 20 -29.15 -17.53 -21.65
N ALA A 21 -30.21 -18.31 -21.84
CA ALA A 21 -31.37 -18.32 -20.97
C ALA A 21 -31.40 -19.63 -20.16
N TYR A 22 -31.85 -19.57 -18.90
CA TYR A 22 -32.05 -20.78 -18.09
C TYR A 22 -33.12 -21.72 -18.65
N SER A 23 -33.98 -21.22 -19.55
CA SER A 23 -34.95 -22.03 -20.29
C SER A 23 -34.33 -22.79 -21.46
N ASP A 24 -33.07 -22.51 -21.82
CA ASP A 24 -32.39 -23.15 -22.94
C ASP A 24 -31.85 -24.54 -22.52
N PRO A 25 -32.40 -25.64 -23.06
CA PRO A 25 -31.94 -26.99 -22.73
C PRO A 25 -30.52 -27.28 -23.25
N GLU A 26 -30.07 -26.63 -24.33
CA GLU A 26 -28.75 -26.89 -24.90
C GLU A 26 -27.62 -26.35 -24.02
N PHE A 27 -27.87 -25.25 -23.30
CA PHE A 27 -26.95 -24.71 -22.30
C PHE A 27 -26.70 -25.72 -21.16
N TRP A 28 -27.76 -26.34 -20.63
CA TRP A 28 -27.64 -27.35 -19.57
C TRP A 28 -26.97 -28.63 -20.07
N ASN A 29 -27.31 -29.08 -21.28
CA ASN A 29 -26.65 -30.24 -21.89
C ASN A 29 -25.15 -30.01 -22.09
N THR A 30 -24.77 -28.80 -22.50
CA THR A 30 -23.36 -28.41 -22.65
C THR A 30 -22.64 -28.44 -21.31
N LEU A 31 -23.25 -27.91 -20.24
CA LEU A 31 -22.68 -27.96 -18.89
C LEU A 31 -22.54 -29.39 -18.34
N ALA A 32 -23.53 -30.24 -18.59
CA ALA A 32 -23.48 -31.64 -18.19
C ALA A 32 -22.37 -32.40 -18.94
N ALA A 33 -22.21 -32.14 -20.24
CA ALA A 33 -21.16 -32.72 -21.07
C ALA A 33 -19.76 -32.29 -20.64
N LEU A 34 -19.56 -31.00 -20.30
CA LEU A 34 -18.28 -30.49 -19.78
C LEU A 34 -17.84 -31.17 -18.48
N ARG A 35 -18.80 -31.69 -17.70
CA ARG A 35 -18.54 -32.45 -16.46
C ARG A 35 -18.30 -33.94 -16.68
N GLY A 36 -18.34 -34.43 -17.92
CA GLY A 36 -17.68 -35.65 -18.39
C GLY A 36 -17.80 -36.88 -17.48
N GLY A 37 -19.02 -37.38 -17.26
CA GLY A 37 -19.24 -38.69 -16.62
C GLY A 37 -19.26 -38.72 -15.08
N VAL A 38 -19.27 -37.57 -14.41
CA VAL A 38 -19.59 -37.49 -12.97
C VAL A 38 -21.11 -37.45 -12.80
N GLU A 39 -21.67 -38.29 -11.92
CA GLU A 39 -23.09 -38.17 -11.53
C GLU A 39 -23.32 -36.79 -10.92
N LEU A 40 -24.07 -35.95 -11.64
CA LEU A 40 -24.44 -34.62 -11.18
C LEU A 40 -25.49 -34.75 -10.07
N THR A 41 -25.31 -34.01 -8.98
CA THR A 41 -26.27 -34.02 -7.87
C THR A 41 -27.63 -33.50 -8.34
N PRO A 42 -28.76 -33.94 -7.77
CA PRO A 42 -30.09 -33.44 -8.18
C PRO A 42 -30.25 -31.90 -8.11
N THR A 43 -29.38 -31.21 -7.37
CA THR A 43 -29.39 -29.76 -7.14
C THR A 43 -28.41 -28.98 -8.02
N TRP A 44 -27.70 -29.62 -8.96
CA TRP A 44 -26.61 -28.99 -9.71
C TRP A 44 -27.06 -27.76 -10.53
N HIS A 45 -28.29 -27.76 -11.07
CA HIS A 45 -28.88 -26.57 -11.70
C HIS A 45 -28.95 -25.37 -10.74
N ALA A 46 -29.28 -25.60 -9.47
CA ALA A 46 -29.32 -24.54 -8.46
C ALA A 46 -27.91 -24.00 -8.14
N THR A 47 -26.90 -24.88 -8.13
CA THR A 47 -25.49 -24.49 -7.98
C THR A 47 -25.04 -23.60 -9.14
N VAL A 48 -25.42 -23.92 -10.37
CA VAL A 48 -25.12 -23.09 -11.55
C VAL A 48 -25.78 -21.71 -11.44
N ARG A 49 -27.08 -21.67 -11.12
CA ARG A 49 -27.81 -20.40 -10.97
C ARG A 49 -27.20 -19.52 -9.88
N ARG A 50 -26.91 -20.11 -8.72
CA ARG A 50 -26.27 -19.41 -7.61
C ARG A 50 -24.88 -18.90 -8.00
N THR A 51 -24.11 -19.70 -8.74
CA THR A 51 -22.78 -19.29 -9.22
C THR A 51 -22.88 -18.09 -10.17
N ILE A 52 -23.84 -18.08 -11.10
CA ILE A 52 -24.07 -16.94 -11.99
C ILE A 52 -24.49 -15.70 -11.20
N GLU A 53 -25.39 -15.87 -10.23
CA GLU A 53 -25.86 -14.79 -9.37
C GLU A 53 -24.75 -14.23 -8.46
N ASP A 54 -23.90 -15.08 -7.89
CA ASP A 54 -22.77 -14.68 -7.04
C ASP A 54 -21.73 -13.85 -7.82
N HIS A 55 -21.69 -14.02 -9.15
CA HIS A 55 -20.77 -13.39 -10.08
C HIS A 55 -21.44 -12.37 -11.02
N SER A 56 -22.65 -11.94 -10.69
CA SER A 56 -23.36 -10.87 -11.39
C SER A 56 -23.65 -9.70 -10.46
N PRO A 57 -23.16 -8.48 -10.75
CA PRO A 57 -23.40 -7.30 -9.93
C PRO A 57 -24.88 -6.89 -9.88
N ASP A 58 -25.68 -7.33 -10.86
CA ASP A 58 -27.14 -7.13 -10.88
C ASP A 58 -27.91 -8.06 -9.92
N SER A 59 -27.20 -8.91 -9.19
CA SER A 59 -27.78 -9.84 -8.21
C SER A 59 -27.58 -9.34 -6.78
N ARG A 60 -28.60 -9.53 -5.93
CA ARG A 60 -28.50 -9.27 -4.49
C ARG A 60 -27.50 -10.20 -3.78
N ASN A 61 -27.12 -11.30 -4.42
CA ASN A 61 -26.20 -12.30 -3.90
C ASN A 61 -24.76 -12.07 -4.35
N PHE A 62 -24.47 -10.96 -5.05
CA PHE A 62 -23.15 -10.69 -5.61
C PHE A 62 -22.06 -10.68 -4.53
N ARG A 63 -21.07 -11.57 -4.69
CA ARG A 63 -19.98 -11.77 -3.73
C ARG A 63 -18.67 -12.23 -4.36
N GLY A 64 -18.64 -12.44 -5.68
CA GLY A 64 -17.49 -12.87 -6.45
C GLY A 64 -17.03 -11.83 -7.49
N ARG A 65 -16.13 -12.24 -8.39
CA ARG A 65 -15.73 -11.44 -9.56
C ARG A 65 -16.94 -11.20 -10.48
N HIS A 66 -17.04 -10.02 -11.07
CA HIS A 66 -18.03 -9.73 -12.12
C HIS A 66 -17.70 -10.54 -13.38
N VAL A 67 -18.56 -11.49 -13.71
CA VAL A 67 -18.42 -12.38 -14.88
C VAL A 67 -19.67 -12.36 -15.75
N PHE A 68 -20.84 -12.19 -15.16
CA PHE A 68 -22.12 -12.21 -15.86
C PHE A 68 -22.89 -10.91 -15.66
N ASP A 69 -23.65 -10.49 -16.67
CA ASP A 69 -24.65 -9.43 -16.58
C ASP A 69 -26.04 -10.03 -16.71
N ARG A 70 -27.02 -9.45 -16.00
CA ARG A 70 -28.41 -9.86 -16.16
C ARG A 70 -29.00 -9.22 -17.41
N ASN A 71 -29.41 -10.03 -18.39
CA ASN A 71 -30.00 -9.56 -19.65
C ASN A 71 -31.49 -9.94 -19.76
N GLY A 72 -32.25 -9.78 -18.68
CA GLY A 72 -33.68 -10.07 -18.62
C GLY A 72 -34.07 -11.13 -17.58
N ARG A 73 -35.32 -11.61 -17.64
CA ARG A 73 -35.80 -12.65 -16.72
C ARG A 73 -35.22 -14.01 -17.11
N GLY A 74 -34.38 -14.57 -16.25
CA GLY A 74 -33.75 -15.87 -16.48
C GLY A 74 -32.75 -15.89 -17.63
N ARG A 75 -32.31 -14.71 -18.11
CA ARG A 75 -31.39 -14.54 -19.23
C ARG A 75 -30.17 -13.76 -18.76
N TRP A 76 -29.02 -14.27 -19.13
CA TRP A 76 -27.73 -13.81 -18.63
C TRP A 76 -26.75 -13.78 -19.78
N LYS A 77 -25.84 -12.82 -19.76
CA LYS A 77 -24.75 -12.74 -20.72
C LYS A 77 -23.41 -12.67 -20.00
N LEU A 78 -22.34 -13.04 -20.69
CA LEU A 78 -21.00 -12.71 -20.25
C LEU A 78 -20.88 -11.19 -20.17
N ALA A 79 -20.30 -10.70 -19.09
CA ALA A 79 -19.99 -9.29 -18.95
C ALA A 79 -19.18 -8.82 -20.17
N ALA A 80 -19.33 -7.55 -20.57
CA ALA A 80 -18.59 -6.99 -21.72
C ALA A 80 -17.06 -7.16 -21.63
N VAL A 81 -16.58 -7.31 -20.40
CA VAL A 81 -15.21 -7.65 -20.02
C VAL A 81 -14.81 -9.06 -20.46
N GLU A 82 -15.72 -10.01 -20.25
CA GLU A 82 -15.52 -11.43 -20.49
C GLU A 82 -15.73 -11.80 -21.97
N SER A 83 -16.65 -11.12 -22.66
CA SER A 83 -16.89 -11.32 -24.10
C SER A 83 -15.73 -10.83 -24.98
N ARG A 84 -14.94 -9.85 -24.52
CA ARG A 84 -13.72 -9.36 -25.22
C ARG A 84 -12.50 -10.29 -25.06
N ASN A 85 -12.51 -11.22 -24.10
CA ASN A 85 -11.40 -12.14 -23.81
C ASN A 85 -11.38 -13.41 -24.70
N LEU A 86 -12.26 -13.50 -25.70
CA LEU A 86 -12.46 -14.68 -26.56
C LEU A 86 -11.42 -14.85 -27.69
N GLY A 87 -10.60 -13.83 -27.95
CA GLY A 87 -9.51 -13.89 -28.93
C GLY A 87 -8.16 -14.04 -28.23
N GLY A 88 -7.73 -15.28 -28.02
CA GLY A 88 -6.49 -15.69 -27.32
C GLY A 88 -5.33 -14.70 -27.36
N ARG A 89 -5.27 -13.81 -26.37
CA ARG A 89 -4.07 -13.11 -25.92
C ARG A 89 -4.37 -12.57 -24.53
N ALA A 90 -3.52 -12.90 -23.55
CA ALA A 90 -3.58 -12.27 -22.25
C ALA A 90 -3.53 -10.75 -22.42
N VAL A 91 -4.44 -10.01 -21.75
CA VAL A 91 -4.21 -8.74 -21.01
C VAL A 91 -5.52 -7.94 -20.82
N ALA A 92 -5.59 -7.30 -19.64
CA ALA A 92 -6.37 -6.13 -19.21
C ALA A 92 -7.82 -6.32 -18.73
N TYR A 93 -7.97 -6.20 -17.41
CA TYR A 93 -9.20 -5.81 -16.73
C TYR A 93 -9.67 -4.44 -17.25
N PRO A 94 -10.98 -4.21 -17.47
CA PRO A 94 -11.46 -2.93 -17.93
C PRO A 94 -11.42 -1.98 -16.74
N ALA A 95 -10.69 -0.91 -16.96
CA ALA A 95 -10.78 0.29 -16.18
C ALA A 95 -12.26 0.69 -16.04
N VAL A 96 -12.68 1.01 -14.81
CA VAL A 96 -13.51 2.19 -14.63
C VAL A 96 -12.75 3.33 -15.32
N ASP A 97 -13.21 3.73 -16.50
CA ASP A 97 -12.66 4.81 -17.33
C ASP A 97 -11.21 5.21 -17.01
N GLY A 98 -10.24 4.49 -17.57
CA GLY A 98 -8.85 4.95 -17.70
C GLY A 98 -8.11 5.42 -16.44
N ALA A 99 -8.55 5.12 -15.22
CA ALA A 99 -7.80 5.56 -14.04
C ALA A 99 -6.64 4.59 -13.76
N ASP A 100 -5.53 4.80 -14.45
CA ASP A 100 -4.24 4.43 -13.89
C ASP A 100 -4.06 5.17 -12.56
N LEU A 101 -4.40 4.51 -11.45
CA LEU A 101 -4.30 5.10 -10.11
C LEU A 101 -2.85 5.22 -9.63
N ARG A 102 -1.84 4.87 -10.46
CA ARG A 102 -0.41 4.99 -10.15
C ARG A 102 0.04 6.39 -9.75
N GLY A 103 -0.72 7.43 -10.09
CA GLY A 103 -0.46 8.82 -9.66
C GLY A 103 -1.44 9.38 -8.62
N SER A 104 -2.44 8.61 -8.18
CA SER A 104 -3.51 9.16 -7.32
C SER A 104 -3.08 9.37 -5.87
N PHE A 105 -2.03 8.70 -5.42
CA PHE A 105 -1.53 8.79 -4.05
C PHE A 105 -0.05 9.11 -4.06
N ARG A 106 0.36 10.01 -3.16
CA ARG A 106 1.77 10.37 -2.97
C ARG A 106 2.34 9.55 -1.82
N ILE A 107 3.51 8.95 -2.02
CA ILE A 107 4.15 8.13 -0.98
C ILE A 107 4.41 9.00 0.24
N GLY A 108 4.10 8.50 1.44
CA GLY A 108 4.24 9.21 2.71
C GLY A 108 3.09 10.16 3.05
N ASP A 109 2.30 10.61 2.06
CA ASP A 109 1.09 11.37 2.37
C ASP A 109 0.10 10.53 3.18
N ARG A 110 -0.64 11.20 4.05
CA ARG A 110 -1.61 10.58 4.96
C ARG A 110 -3.01 10.62 4.36
N TYR A 111 -3.68 9.48 4.39
CA TYR A 111 -5.03 9.29 3.89
C TYR A 111 -5.87 8.55 4.92
N SER A 112 -7.02 9.11 5.28
CA SER A 112 -8.08 8.32 5.90
C SER A 112 -8.66 7.36 4.86
N ARG A 113 -9.34 6.30 5.32
CA ARG A 113 -10.09 5.43 4.40
C ARG A 113 -11.12 6.22 3.59
N GLN A 114 -11.71 7.25 4.18
CA GLN A 114 -12.66 8.12 3.49
C GLN A 114 -11.98 8.94 2.39
N ASP A 115 -10.75 9.43 2.62
CA ASP A 115 -9.98 10.13 1.59
C ASP A 115 -9.68 9.20 0.42
N VAL A 116 -9.29 7.96 0.68
CA VAL A 116 -9.08 6.95 -0.36
C VAL A 116 -10.37 6.69 -1.14
N ILE A 117 -11.48 6.42 -0.45
CA ILE A 117 -12.81 6.19 -1.05
C ILE A 117 -13.23 7.36 -1.95
N ASN A 118 -13.09 8.59 -1.46
CA ASN A 118 -13.43 9.79 -2.22
C ASN A 118 -12.52 9.94 -3.45
N LYS A 119 -11.21 9.70 -3.28
CA LYS A 119 -10.22 9.91 -4.32
C LYS A 119 -10.31 8.86 -5.44
N VAL A 120 -10.71 7.63 -5.11
CA VAL A 120 -10.95 6.56 -6.10
C VAL A 120 -12.38 6.59 -6.68
N GLY A 121 -13.21 7.54 -6.24
CA GLY A 121 -14.54 7.76 -6.79
C GLY A 121 -15.55 6.65 -6.45
N VAL A 122 -15.44 6.02 -5.27
CA VAL A 122 -16.40 5.00 -4.85
C VAL A 122 -17.78 5.64 -4.65
N PRO A 123 -18.82 5.20 -5.39
CA PRO A 123 -20.17 5.74 -5.24
C PRO A 123 -20.73 5.50 -3.83
N ALA A 124 -21.48 6.47 -3.30
CA ALA A 124 -22.01 6.43 -1.93
C ALA A 124 -22.96 5.25 -1.66
N ASP A 125 -23.68 4.80 -2.69
CA ASP A 125 -24.55 3.61 -2.70
C ASP A 125 -23.77 2.29 -2.80
N ARG A 126 -22.48 2.36 -3.13
CA ARG A 126 -21.55 1.22 -3.28
C ARG A 126 -20.57 1.10 -2.13
N LEU A 127 -20.70 1.87 -1.06
CA LEU A 127 -19.89 1.72 0.17
C LEU A 127 -20.05 0.29 0.71
N PRO A 128 -19.09 -0.61 0.49
CA PRO A 128 -19.22 -1.99 0.90
C PRO A 128 -18.63 -2.19 2.30
N GLY A 129 -19.26 -3.05 3.10
CA GLY A 129 -18.80 -3.47 4.43
C GLY A 129 -17.43 -4.18 4.47
N THR A 130 -16.65 -4.20 3.39
CA THR A 130 -15.31 -4.81 3.27
C THR A 130 -14.14 -3.85 3.44
N TRP A 131 -14.31 -2.53 3.21
CA TRP A 131 -13.25 -1.52 3.46
C TRP A 131 -12.74 -1.47 4.92
N PRO A 132 -13.54 -1.82 5.94
CA PRO A 132 -13.05 -1.94 7.31
C PRO A 132 -12.08 -3.11 7.52
N ASN A 133 -12.10 -4.15 6.67
CA ASN A 133 -11.47 -5.46 6.94
C ASN A 133 -9.97 -5.54 6.58
N GLY A 134 -9.30 -4.39 6.46
CA GLY A 134 -7.86 -4.31 6.24
C GLY A 134 -7.39 -4.49 4.80
N TYR A 135 -8.22 -5.00 3.88
CA TYR A 135 -7.97 -4.95 2.44
C TYR A 135 -9.25 -5.08 1.61
N THR A 136 -9.22 -4.55 0.38
CA THR A 136 -10.35 -4.62 -0.56
C THR A 136 -9.87 -4.62 -2.02
N PHE A 137 -10.71 -5.10 -2.94
CA PHE A 137 -10.50 -5.02 -4.37
C PHE A 137 -11.53 -4.08 -5.00
N TYR A 138 -11.06 -3.07 -5.72
CA TYR A 138 -11.91 -2.07 -6.36
C TYR A 138 -11.20 -1.50 -7.59
N ALA A 139 -11.96 -1.20 -8.65
CA ALA A 139 -11.42 -0.56 -9.86
C ALA A 139 -10.22 -1.28 -10.52
N GLY A 140 -10.12 -2.60 -10.38
CA GLY A 140 -8.97 -3.35 -10.91
C GLY A 140 -7.71 -3.25 -10.05
N CYS A 141 -7.80 -2.70 -8.85
CA CYS A 141 -6.70 -2.55 -7.91
C CYS A 141 -7.05 -3.17 -6.55
N PHE A 142 -6.02 -3.62 -5.84
CA PHE A 142 -6.12 -3.95 -4.42
C PHE A 142 -5.71 -2.75 -3.58
N PHE A 143 -6.39 -2.58 -2.44
CA PHE A 143 -6.07 -1.58 -1.43
C PHE A 143 -5.86 -2.31 -0.11
N ILE A 144 -4.69 -2.15 0.49
CA ILE A 144 -4.33 -2.73 1.79
C ILE A 144 -4.24 -1.61 2.82
N PHE A 145 -4.85 -1.80 3.99
CA PHE A 145 -4.78 -0.91 5.14
C PHE A 145 -4.30 -1.69 6.37
N CYS A 146 -3.05 -1.49 6.77
CA CYS A 146 -2.47 -2.21 7.90
C CYS A 146 -1.98 -1.27 9.01
N THR A 147 -1.96 -1.78 10.24
CA THR A 147 -1.34 -1.09 11.38
C THR A 147 -0.09 -1.87 11.76
N VAL A 148 1.04 -1.19 11.89
CA VAL A 148 2.37 -1.73 12.18
C VAL A 148 2.78 -1.32 13.59
N GLY A 149 3.46 -2.20 14.32
CA GLY A 149 4.21 -1.82 15.53
C GLY A 149 3.59 -2.11 16.90
N ARG A 150 2.54 -2.93 17.03
CA ARG A 150 2.16 -3.56 18.32
C ARG A 150 1.44 -4.90 18.16
N PRO A 151 1.62 -5.85 19.11
CA PRO A 151 0.66 -6.91 19.36
C PRO A 151 -0.68 -6.33 19.83
N ALA A 152 -1.79 -6.75 19.22
CA ALA A 152 -3.09 -6.10 19.37
C ALA A 152 -3.68 -6.17 20.80
N ARG A 153 -4.18 -5.03 21.31
CA ARG A 153 -4.95 -4.93 22.58
C ARG A 153 -6.38 -5.48 22.50
N THR A 154 -6.81 -5.98 21.34
CA THR A 154 -8.21 -6.40 21.06
C THR A 154 -8.33 -7.79 20.41
N GLY A 155 -7.37 -8.69 20.62
CA GLY A 155 -7.54 -10.12 20.31
C GLY A 155 -7.44 -10.54 18.83
N HIS A 156 -7.11 -9.63 17.93
CA HIS A 156 -6.75 -9.95 16.54
C HIS A 156 -5.37 -9.37 16.23
N ASP A 157 -4.34 -10.18 16.48
CA ASP A 157 -2.94 -9.80 16.29
C ASP A 157 -2.47 -10.16 14.88
N TYR A 158 -2.58 -9.19 13.97
CA TYR A 158 -2.02 -9.31 12.64
C TYR A 158 -0.59 -8.76 12.73
N ASP A 159 0.39 -9.66 12.78
CA ASP A 159 1.83 -9.40 12.97
C ASP A 159 2.48 -8.63 11.79
N ASN A 160 1.91 -7.45 11.48
CA ASN A 160 2.37 -6.58 10.41
C ASN A 160 3.61 -5.83 10.90
N ALA A 161 4.69 -5.93 10.14
CA ALA A 161 5.97 -5.35 10.48
C ALA A 161 6.69 -4.89 9.23
N TRP A 162 7.45 -3.80 9.36
CA TRP A 162 8.48 -3.51 8.37
C TRP A 162 9.73 -4.32 8.73
N GLU A 163 10.22 -5.11 7.78
CA GLU A 163 11.45 -5.88 7.84
C GLU A 163 12.36 -5.34 6.74
N ASP A 164 13.35 -4.52 7.12
CA ASP A 164 14.21 -3.79 6.18
C ASP A 164 13.44 -2.92 5.17
N ASP A 165 13.42 -3.29 3.90
CA ASP A 165 12.70 -2.63 2.81
C ASP A 165 11.36 -3.30 2.46
N LEU A 166 10.97 -4.34 3.22
CA LEU A 166 9.77 -5.13 2.98
C LEU A 166 8.70 -4.87 4.05
N LEU A 167 7.45 -4.73 3.62
CA LEU A 167 6.32 -4.77 4.54
C LEU A 167 5.82 -6.21 4.66
N ARG A 168 6.01 -6.83 5.82
CA ARG A 168 5.25 -8.02 6.20
C ARG A 168 3.81 -7.62 6.51
N TRP A 169 2.89 -8.23 5.79
CA TRP A 169 1.46 -8.04 5.95
C TRP A 169 0.77 -9.37 6.20
N SER A 170 -0.18 -9.38 7.13
CA SER A 170 -1.08 -10.52 7.38
C SER A 170 -2.49 -10.19 6.91
N ALA A 171 -3.08 -11.11 6.15
CA ALA A 171 -4.47 -11.04 5.73
C ALA A 171 -5.44 -11.21 6.91
N SER A 172 -6.74 -11.06 6.65
CA SER A 172 -7.79 -11.25 7.67
C SER A 172 -7.77 -12.70 8.19
N ALA A 173 -8.23 -12.92 9.43
CA ALA A 173 -8.05 -14.19 10.15
C ALA A 173 -8.50 -15.45 9.41
N ASN A 174 -9.43 -15.37 8.46
CA ASN A 174 -9.96 -16.51 7.69
C ASN A 174 -9.41 -16.58 6.25
N ALA A 175 -8.48 -15.70 5.89
CA ALA A 175 -7.89 -15.66 4.57
C ALA A 175 -6.82 -16.76 4.43
N GLN A 176 -6.97 -17.61 3.43
CA GLN A 176 -6.10 -18.75 3.16
C GLN A 176 -5.71 -18.80 1.67
N LEU A 177 -4.58 -19.43 1.35
CA LEU A 177 -4.21 -19.73 -0.04
C LEU A 177 -5.29 -20.61 -0.68
N GLY A 178 -5.53 -20.47 -1.97
CA GLY A 178 -6.69 -21.06 -2.66
C GLY A 178 -7.91 -20.16 -2.70
N GLN A 179 -7.98 -19.10 -1.87
CA GLN A 179 -8.96 -18.04 -2.07
C GLN A 179 -8.51 -17.14 -3.22
N ARG A 180 -9.33 -17.08 -4.27
CA ARG A 180 -9.00 -16.33 -5.50
C ARG A 180 -8.63 -14.87 -5.25
N THR A 181 -9.26 -14.19 -4.30
CA THR A 181 -8.90 -12.80 -3.94
C THR A 181 -7.46 -12.68 -3.45
N ILE A 182 -6.97 -13.66 -2.68
CA ILE A 182 -5.59 -13.69 -2.20
C ILE A 182 -4.65 -14.06 -3.35
N GLU A 183 -5.00 -15.04 -4.17
CA GLU A 183 -4.18 -15.42 -5.34
C GLU A 183 -4.04 -14.28 -6.35
N ASP A 184 -5.15 -13.62 -6.69
CA ASP A 184 -5.18 -12.45 -7.57
C ASP A 184 -4.29 -11.32 -7.01
N MET A 185 -4.38 -11.05 -5.70
CA MET A 185 -3.54 -10.03 -5.03
C MET A 185 -2.04 -10.37 -5.07
N LEU A 186 -1.69 -11.64 -4.90
CA LEU A 186 -0.28 -12.10 -4.90
C LEU A 186 0.29 -12.32 -6.31
N SER A 187 -0.56 -12.46 -7.32
CA SER A 187 -0.17 -12.82 -8.69
C SER A 187 0.72 -11.79 -9.40
N GLY A 188 0.69 -10.53 -8.95
CA GLY A 188 1.32 -9.40 -9.65
C GLY A 188 0.56 -8.92 -10.89
N ALA A 189 -0.60 -9.51 -11.22
CA ALA A 189 -1.43 -9.07 -12.34
C ALA A 189 -2.18 -7.76 -12.06
N PHE A 190 -2.26 -7.33 -10.80
CA PHE A 190 -2.99 -6.16 -10.34
C PHE A 190 -2.10 -5.25 -9.50
N SER A 191 -2.38 -3.95 -9.57
CA SER A 191 -1.73 -2.98 -8.67
C SER A 191 -2.25 -3.15 -7.25
N VAL A 192 -1.33 -3.20 -6.27
CA VAL A 192 -1.66 -3.30 -4.84
C VAL A 192 -1.23 -2.01 -4.15
N HIS A 193 -2.17 -1.10 -3.90
CA HIS A 193 -1.92 0.13 -3.15
C HIS A 193 -1.88 -0.17 -1.66
N VAL A 194 -0.76 0.14 -1.00
CA VAL A 194 -0.59 -0.19 0.42
C VAL A 194 -0.56 1.07 1.27
N PHE A 195 -1.39 1.07 2.30
CA PHE A 195 -1.53 2.12 3.30
C PHE A 195 -1.24 1.53 4.68
N TRP A 196 -0.41 2.23 5.45
CA TRP A 196 0.06 1.73 6.74
C TRP A 196 0.10 2.84 7.79
N ARG A 197 0.15 2.49 9.08
CA ARG A 197 0.31 3.45 10.18
C ARG A 197 0.98 2.82 11.38
N VAL A 198 1.52 3.65 12.27
CA VAL A 198 2.08 3.22 13.56
C VAL A 198 1.03 3.43 14.65
N ASP A 199 0.32 2.36 15.05
CA ASP A 199 -0.72 2.34 16.09
C ASP A 199 -1.86 3.40 15.91
N GLY A 200 -2.92 3.36 16.73
CA GLY A 200 -3.87 4.46 16.88
C GLY A 200 -5.07 4.53 15.91
N ARG A 201 -5.74 5.69 15.87
CA ARG A 201 -6.88 6.02 14.98
C ARG A 201 -6.49 6.92 13.81
N ASP A 202 -5.21 7.22 13.68
CA ASP A 202 -4.72 8.20 12.71
C ASP A 202 -4.84 7.72 11.27
N ALA A 203 -4.78 8.68 10.35
CA ALA A 203 -4.71 8.47 8.92
C ALA A 203 -3.50 7.62 8.53
N PHE A 204 -3.66 6.81 7.49
CA PHE A 204 -2.65 5.89 7.00
C PHE A 204 -1.70 6.60 6.03
N ALA A 205 -0.40 6.39 6.21
CA ALA A 205 0.62 6.77 5.26
C ALA A 205 0.57 5.85 4.04
N TYR A 206 0.64 6.41 2.84
CA TYR A 206 0.73 5.62 1.62
C TYR A 206 2.16 5.10 1.40
N ALA A 207 2.36 3.78 1.30
CA ALA A 207 3.67 3.16 1.08
C ALA A 207 4.06 3.08 -0.40
N GLY A 208 3.10 3.14 -1.32
CA GLY A 208 3.32 2.93 -2.75
C GLY A 208 2.58 1.70 -3.29
N ILE A 209 2.94 1.28 -4.49
CA ILE A 209 2.42 0.05 -5.09
C ILE A 209 3.30 -1.13 -4.67
N GLY A 210 2.69 -2.03 -3.92
CA GLY A 210 3.33 -3.23 -3.42
C GLY A 210 3.39 -4.33 -4.49
N ARG A 211 4.54 -4.97 -4.57
CA ARG A 211 4.76 -6.24 -5.26
C ARG A 211 5.06 -7.32 -4.24
N ALA A 212 4.27 -8.40 -4.22
CA ALA A 212 4.54 -9.53 -3.36
C ALA A 212 5.85 -10.20 -3.80
N VAL A 213 6.84 -10.27 -2.91
CA VAL A 213 8.14 -10.93 -3.18
C VAL A 213 8.27 -12.28 -2.51
N ARG A 214 7.48 -12.52 -1.45
CA ARG A 214 7.31 -13.82 -0.80
C ARG A 214 5.97 -13.88 -0.07
N TRP A 215 5.45 -15.08 0.14
CA TRP A 215 4.26 -15.32 0.96
C TRP A 215 4.33 -16.69 1.63
N GLU A 216 3.63 -16.81 2.75
CA GLU A 216 3.49 -18.05 3.51
C GLU A 216 2.04 -18.50 3.51
N GLY A 217 1.84 -19.78 3.21
CA GLY A 217 0.56 -20.46 3.38
C GLY A 217 0.22 -20.64 4.85
N GLY A 218 -0.97 -20.23 5.23
CA GLY A 218 -1.47 -20.27 6.61
C GLY A 218 -2.82 -19.58 6.70
N THR A 219 -3.39 -19.56 7.91
CA THR A 219 -4.64 -18.87 8.22
C THR A 219 -4.37 -17.96 9.41
N PRO A 220 -4.05 -16.67 9.19
CA PRO A 220 -4.10 -15.95 7.92
C PRO A 220 -2.87 -16.13 7.01
N VAL A 221 -3.06 -15.91 5.70
CA VAL A 221 -1.96 -15.74 4.73
C VAL A 221 -1.10 -14.54 5.11
N ARG A 222 0.22 -14.72 4.98
CA ARG A 222 1.20 -13.65 5.17
C ARG A 222 1.94 -13.40 3.87
N ALA A 223 2.15 -12.13 3.55
CA ALA A 223 2.87 -11.71 2.35
C ALA A 223 3.84 -10.57 2.67
N TRP A 224 4.96 -10.54 1.95
CA TRP A 224 5.94 -9.47 2.05
C TRP A 224 5.92 -8.65 0.78
N TRP A 225 5.68 -7.36 0.96
CA TRP A 225 5.53 -6.39 -0.11
C TRP A 225 6.80 -5.60 -0.26
N LYS A 226 7.33 -5.58 -1.48
CA LYS A 226 8.36 -4.65 -1.91
C LYS A 226 7.71 -3.53 -2.71
N PHE A 227 8.22 -2.32 -2.57
CA PHE A 227 7.71 -1.13 -3.25
C PHE A 227 8.72 -0.71 -4.32
N ASP A 228 8.25 -0.43 -5.53
CA ASP A 228 9.13 -0.17 -6.67
C ASP A 228 9.84 1.19 -6.56
N ASP A 229 11.13 1.21 -6.96
CA ASP A 229 11.91 2.45 -7.11
C ASP A 229 11.29 3.39 -8.15
N VAL A 230 10.49 2.89 -9.09
CA VAL A 230 9.83 3.70 -10.13
C VAL A 230 8.78 4.64 -9.54
N ASP A 231 8.14 4.28 -8.43
CA ASP A 231 7.27 5.20 -7.70
C ASP A 231 8.12 6.29 -7.00
N GLN A 232 9.32 5.95 -6.50
CA GLN A 232 10.29 6.93 -6.00
C GLN A 232 10.87 7.83 -7.11
N ILE A 233 11.05 7.32 -8.33
CA ILE A 233 11.60 8.04 -9.49
C ILE A 233 10.53 8.93 -10.14
N SER A 234 9.28 8.49 -10.21
CA SER A 234 8.15 9.29 -10.70
C SER A 234 7.88 10.46 -9.76
N LEU A 235 7.99 10.24 -8.45
CA LEU A 235 8.05 11.30 -7.43
C LEU A 235 9.21 12.26 -7.64
N GLN A 236 10.43 11.76 -7.92
CA GLN A 236 11.58 12.63 -8.24
C GLN A 236 11.35 13.49 -9.50
N ARG A 237 10.53 13.03 -10.45
CA ARG A 237 10.26 13.71 -11.72
C ARG A 237 9.16 14.78 -11.58
N GLU A 238 8.05 14.47 -10.90
CA GLU A 238 7.00 15.45 -10.58
C GLU A 238 7.46 16.52 -9.57
N VAL A 239 8.27 16.15 -8.57
CA VAL A 239 8.91 17.10 -7.63
C VAL A 239 9.90 18.04 -8.34
N ARG A 240 10.54 17.58 -9.40
CA ARG A 240 11.39 18.44 -10.25
C ARG A 240 10.58 19.46 -11.04
N GLU A 241 9.33 19.13 -11.38
CA GLU A 241 8.43 19.98 -12.16
C GLU A 241 7.57 20.92 -11.29
N GLN A 242 7.34 20.57 -10.02
CA GLN A 242 6.66 21.40 -9.01
C GLN A 242 7.66 21.86 -7.94
N GLY A 243 8.28 23.02 -8.17
CA GLY A 243 9.36 23.64 -7.37
C GLY A 243 9.58 23.19 -5.92
N LYS A 244 10.85 22.93 -5.58
CA LYS A 244 11.46 22.83 -4.23
C LYS A 244 10.56 22.16 -3.17
N ASP A 245 10.32 20.86 -3.33
CA ASP A 245 9.63 20.06 -2.32
C ASP A 245 10.61 19.51 -1.26
N ILE A 246 10.33 19.83 0.00
CA ILE A 246 11.05 19.32 1.18
C ILE A 246 10.97 17.78 1.30
N TYR A 247 10.01 17.13 0.65
CA TYR A 247 9.89 15.67 0.65
C TYR A 247 11.17 14.96 0.17
N SER A 248 11.76 15.46 -0.91
CA SER A 248 12.99 14.91 -1.50
C SER A 248 14.18 14.97 -0.53
N ASP A 249 14.24 16.06 0.23
CA ASP A 249 15.21 16.34 1.28
C ASP A 249 15.02 15.40 2.49
N LEU A 250 13.77 15.16 2.91
CA LEU A 250 13.46 14.17 3.97
C LEU A 250 13.79 12.74 3.52
N MET A 251 13.54 12.40 2.25
CA MET A 251 13.95 11.11 1.66
C MET A 251 15.47 10.91 1.68
N ALA A 252 16.23 11.94 1.31
CA ALA A 252 17.68 11.89 1.38
C ALA A 252 18.17 11.66 2.83
N ILE A 253 17.54 12.31 3.81
CA ILE A 253 17.83 12.09 5.22
C ILE A 253 17.55 10.64 5.64
N ALA A 254 16.36 10.11 5.35
CA ALA A 254 16.00 8.75 5.75
C ALA A 254 16.97 7.72 5.14
N LYS A 255 17.37 7.88 3.87
CA LYS A 255 18.38 7.03 3.23
C LYS A 255 19.73 7.14 3.95
N SER A 256 20.17 8.35 4.30
CA SER A 256 21.38 8.57 5.09
C SER A 256 21.32 7.89 6.47
N MET A 257 20.16 7.95 7.15
CA MET A 257 19.96 7.26 8.43
C MET A 257 20.15 5.75 8.29
N GLN A 258 19.50 5.13 7.29
CA GLN A 258 19.64 3.69 7.03
C GLN A 258 21.07 3.29 6.70
N ASN A 259 21.77 4.07 5.88
CA ASN A 259 23.18 3.81 5.57
C ASN A 259 24.07 3.89 6.81
N ARG A 260 23.80 4.82 7.73
CA ARG A 260 24.52 4.94 9.02
C ARG A 260 24.21 3.79 9.97
N ILE A 261 22.98 3.28 9.96
CA ILE A 261 22.56 2.11 10.77
C ILE A 261 23.21 0.85 10.21
N ARG A 262 23.19 0.63 8.89
CA ARG A 262 23.80 -0.55 8.25
C ARG A 262 25.30 -0.64 8.46
N ALA A 263 25.99 0.48 8.39
CA ALA A 263 27.44 0.55 8.57
C ALA A 263 27.86 0.80 10.04
N SER A 264 26.93 0.58 10.97
CA SER A 264 27.16 0.71 12.41
C SER A 264 28.01 -0.46 12.92
N GLY A 265 29.04 -0.18 13.71
CA GLY A 265 29.93 -1.22 14.25
C GLY A 265 31.06 -1.67 13.31
N ASP A 266 31.13 -1.15 12.08
CA ASP A 266 32.24 -1.42 11.16
C ASP A 266 33.57 -0.83 11.69
N LEU A 267 34.64 -1.63 11.60
CA LEU A 267 36.02 -1.22 11.89
C LEU A 267 36.61 -0.47 10.70
N ILE A 268 36.46 0.85 10.68
CA ILE A 268 37.39 1.75 10.00
C ILE A 268 38.43 2.18 11.05
N GLU A 269 39.55 2.80 10.70
CA GLU A 269 40.61 3.29 11.63
C GLU A 269 40.07 4.01 12.90
N ARG A 270 38.81 4.45 12.90
CA ARG A 270 37.98 4.63 14.09
C ARG A 270 36.68 3.82 13.96
N ALA A 271 36.32 3.06 15.00
CA ALA A 271 35.05 2.34 15.06
C ALA A 271 33.87 3.31 14.92
N ARG A 272 32.92 2.98 14.03
CA ARG A 272 31.71 3.80 13.87
C ARG A 272 30.79 3.65 15.10
N PRO A 273 30.17 4.74 15.61
CA PRO A 273 29.24 4.65 16.72
C PRO A 273 28.11 3.68 16.41
N VAL A 274 27.73 2.87 17.41
CA VAL A 274 26.58 1.97 17.29
C VAL A 274 25.31 2.80 17.16
N ARG A 275 24.47 2.51 16.16
CA ARG A 275 23.20 3.20 15.92
C ARG A 275 22.08 2.21 15.66
N THR A 276 20.89 2.55 16.15
CA THR A 276 19.66 1.80 15.88
C THR A 276 18.61 2.76 15.31
N GLY A 277 17.64 2.23 14.59
CA GLY A 277 16.57 3.03 14.05
C GLY A 277 15.52 2.17 13.35
N PRO A 278 14.34 2.74 13.11
CA PRO A 278 13.26 2.01 12.49
C PRO A 278 13.54 1.83 10.98
N PRO A 279 12.83 0.92 10.29
CA PRO A 279 12.93 0.72 8.85
C PRO A 279 12.72 2.01 8.03
N PHE A 280 13.16 2.02 6.77
CA PHE A 280 13.15 3.23 5.93
C PHE A 280 11.77 3.93 5.86
N PRO A 281 10.64 3.24 5.62
CA PRO A 281 9.33 3.91 5.52
C PRO A 281 8.89 4.53 6.84
N VAL A 282 9.26 3.90 7.96
CA VAL A 282 8.96 4.42 9.30
C VAL A 282 9.87 5.60 9.62
N SER A 283 11.14 5.56 9.22
CA SER A 283 12.04 6.71 9.31
C SER A 283 11.48 7.92 8.54
N MET A 284 10.96 7.69 7.33
CA MET A 284 10.30 8.73 6.53
C MET A 284 9.10 9.34 7.24
N GLN A 285 8.22 8.50 7.81
CA GLN A 285 7.06 8.99 8.52
C GLN A 285 7.45 9.86 9.73
N ILE A 286 8.42 9.41 10.51
CA ILE A 286 8.92 10.15 11.67
C ILE A 286 9.45 11.53 11.23
N LEU A 287 10.24 11.58 10.16
CA LEU A 287 10.81 12.84 9.66
C LEU A 287 9.73 13.80 9.16
N GLN A 288 8.70 13.31 8.49
CA GLN A 288 7.55 14.13 8.06
C GLN A 288 6.74 14.65 9.24
N ASP A 289 6.49 13.80 10.24
CA ASP A 289 5.77 14.19 11.46
C ASP A 289 6.57 15.26 12.22
N LYS A 290 7.90 15.12 12.30
CA LYS A 290 8.79 16.11 12.90
C LYS A 290 8.82 17.41 12.11
N TRP A 291 8.98 17.35 10.79
CA TRP A 291 8.90 18.53 9.92
C TRP A 291 7.61 19.32 10.13
N SER A 292 6.48 18.62 10.15
CA SER A 292 5.15 19.21 10.33
C SER A 292 4.99 19.80 11.72
N ALA A 293 5.37 19.06 12.77
CA ALA A 293 5.34 19.54 14.15
C ALA A 293 6.23 20.78 14.36
N GLN A 294 7.37 20.83 13.66
CA GLN A 294 8.29 21.96 13.67
C GLN A 294 7.86 23.12 12.74
N LYS A 295 6.78 22.95 11.98
CA LYS A 295 6.27 23.95 11.01
C LYS A 295 7.34 24.44 10.03
N GLY A 296 8.20 23.52 9.58
CA GLY A 296 9.31 23.83 8.67
C GLY A 296 10.48 24.60 9.28
N LEU A 297 10.52 24.75 10.61
CA LEU A 297 11.61 25.39 11.33
C LEU A 297 12.66 24.36 11.78
N CYS A 298 13.92 24.78 11.83
CA CYS A 298 15.00 23.98 12.40
C CYS A 298 14.80 23.79 13.91
N GLY A 299 14.90 22.55 14.38
CA GLY A 299 14.76 22.20 15.81
C GLY A 299 15.85 22.78 16.73
N LEU A 300 16.93 23.34 16.18
CA LEU A 300 18.03 23.94 16.96
C LEU A 300 18.01 25.47 16.88
N CYS A 301 18.03 26.04 15.67
CA CYS A 301 18.13 27.50 15.51
C CYS A 301 16.77 28.20 15.38
N TYR A 302 15.68 27.44 15.16
CA TYR A 302 14.33 27.92 14.85
C TYR A 302 14.22 28.74 13.56
N GLY A 303 15.28 28.77 12.74
CA GLY A 303 15.25 29.36 11.41
C GLY A 303 14.50 28.48 10.42
N HIS A 304 13.96 29.08 9.36
CA HIS A 304 13.26 28.35 8.30
C HIS A 304 14.24 27.41 7.57
N ILE A 305 13.80 26.19 7.29
CA ILE A 305 14.54 25.26 6.45
C ILE A 305 14.02 25.41 5.02
N GLU A 306 14.91 25.83 4.12
CA GLU A 306 14.59 25.89 2.70
C GLU A 306 14.71 24.50 2.09
N ALA A 307 13.77 24.16 1.20
CA ALA A 307 13.87 22.95 0.40
C ALA A 307 14.93 23.10 -0.70
N GLN A 308 15.72 22.04 -0.89
CA GLN A 308 16.77 21.90 -1.88
C GLN A 308 17.73 23.11 -1.93
N PRO A 309 18.39 23.46 -0.81
CA PRO A 309 19.31 24.57 -0.80
C PRO A 309 20.57 24.22 -1.60
N THR A 310 21.06 25.17 -2.38
CA THR A 310 22.34 25.03 -3.09
C THR A 310 23.52 25.05 -2.11
N ASN A 311 23.37 25.74 -0.98
CA ASN A 311 24.36 25.74 0.09
C ASN A 311 24.28 24.44 0.90
N ARG A 312 25.35 23.64 0.85
CA ARG A 312 25.48 22.39 1.61
C ARG A 312 25.16 22.57 3.10
N LEU A 313 25.59 23.66 3.73
CA LEU A 313 25.39 23.90 5.16
C LEU A 313 23.93 24.15 5.53
N LEU A 314 23.10 24.58 4.57
CA LEU A 314 21.67 24.78 4.76
C LEU A 314 20.85 23.52 4.48
N GLN A 315 21.46 22.45 3.95
CA GLN A 315 20.76 21.19 3.71
C GLN A 315 20.15 20.67 4.99
N VAL A 316 19.04 19.96 4.85
CA VAL A 316 18.35 19.35 5.98
C VAL A 316 19.17 18.18 6.54
N SER A 317 19.11 17.96 7.85
CA SER A 317 19.81 16.86 8.52
C SER A 317 18.95 16.28 9.66
N PRO A 318 19.07 14.97 9.94
CA PRO A 318 18.54 14.40 11.17
C PRO A 318 19.49 14.74 12.32
N ASP A 319 18.99 15.33 13.39
CA ASP A 319 19.71 15.44 14.66
C ASP A 319 19.00 14.60 15.73
N ARG A 320 19.78 14.06 16.66
CA ARG A 320 19.25 13.34 17.82
C ARG A 320 19.18 14.31 18.98
N LEU A 321 18.02 14.42 19.63
CA LEU A 321 17.84 15.31 20.78
C LEU A 321 18.86 14.99 21.86
N ASP A 322 18.95 13.72 22.25
CA ASP A 322 20.02 13.16 23.06
C ASP A 322 21.00 12.37 22.17
N SER A 323 22.24 12.85 22.11
CA SER A 323 23.31 12.24 21.31
C SER A 323 23.88 10.96 21.93
N ALA A 324 23.73 10.78 23.25
CA ALA A 324 24.10 9.55 23.95
C ALA A 324 23.12 8.42 23.63
N ASN A 325 21.85 8.74 23.40
CA ASN A 325 20.88 7.81 22.84
C ASN A 325 21.17 7.56 21.35
N SER A 326 21.55 6.33 21.01
CA SER A 326 21.91 5.89 19.65
C SER A 326 20.71 5.69 18.72
N SER A 327 19.48 5.74 19.24
CA SER A 327 18.25 5.48 18.52
C SER A 327 17.77 6.67 17.69
N TYR A 328 17.33 6.39 16.48
CA TYR A 328 16.59 7.31 15.61
C TYR A 328 15.07 7.10 15.67
N ASP A 329 14.50 7.12 16.88
CA ASP A 329 13.05 7.02 17.09
C ASP A 329 12.35 8.38 17.13
N ALA A 330 11.02 8.36 17.15
CA ALA A 330 10.20 9.57 17.17
C ALA A 330 10.40 10.43 18.43
N ALA A 331 10.84 9.86 19.55
CA ALA A 331 11.09 10.60 20.77
C ALA A 331 12.46 11.30 20.75
N ASN A 332 13.45 10.73 20.06
CA ASN A 332 14.82 11.23 20.05
C ASN A 332 15.24 11.96 18.76
N LEU A 333 14.35 12.15 17.78
CA LEU A 333 14.70 12.78 16.50
C LEU A 333 14.09 14.18 16.34
N HIS A 334 14.78 15.07 15.63
CA HIS A 334 14.23 16.29 15.02
C HIS A 334 14.95 16.68 13.73
N VAL A 335 14.33 17.57 12.95
CA VAL A 335 14.82 18.02 11.65
C VAL A 335 15.57 19.35 11.81
N VAL A 336 16.80 19.44 11.32
CA VAL A 336 17.64 20.64 11.52
C VAL A 336 18.41 21.02 10.25
N HIS A 337 19.00 22.23 10.19
CA HIS A 337 20.03 22.50 9.18
C HIS A 337 21.29 21.67 9.47
N LEU A 338 21.99 21.27 8.42
CA LEU A 338 23.22 20.51 8.51
C LEU A 338 24.28 21.27 9.33
N CYS A 339 24.40 22.59 9.14
CA CYS A 339 25.32 23.40 9.95
C CYS A 339 25.00 23.35 11.44
N CYS A 340 23.72 23.39 11.82
CA CYS A 340 23.31 23.32 13.23
C CYS A 340 23.64 21.95 13.82
N ASN A 341 23.42 20.87 13.06
CA ASN A 341 23.78 19.53 13.49
C ASN A 341 25.31 19.39 13.66
N LEU A 342 26.09 19.84 12.68
CA LEU A 342 27.55 19.77 12.76
C LEU A 342 28.08 20.55 13.97
N ALA A 343 27.60 21.78 14.17
CA ALA A 343 28.00 22.61 15.29
C ALA A 343 27.67 21.96 16.65
N LYS A 344 26.49 21.37 16.80
CA LYS A 344 26.11 20.63 18.03
C LYS A 344 26.90 19.34 18.24
N ASN A 345 27.40 18.69 17.19
CA ASN A 345 28.25 17.51 17.38
C ASN A 345 29.67 17.88 17.84
N ASP A 346 30.11 19.12 17.56
CA ASP A 346 31.42 19.63 17.96
C ASP A 346 31.40 20.41 19.30
N ALA A 347 30.22 20.80 19.80
CA ALA A 347 30.04 21.60 21.01
C ALA A 347 28.75 21.23 21.77
N THR A 348 28.67 21.53 23.06
CA THR A 348 27.45 21.34 23.86
C THR A 348 26.28 22.18 23.33
N LEU A 349 25.04 21.78 23.66
CA LEU A 349 23.85 22.52 23.22
C LEU A 349 23.86 23.95 23.78
N GLU A 350 24.34 24.12 25.01
CA GLU A 350 24.51 25.40 25.67
C GLU A 350 25.51 26.29 24.91
N GLU A 351 26.71 25.79 24.61
CA GLU A 351 27.73 26.52 23.81
C GLU A 351 27.19 26.93 22.44
N TRP A 352 26.43 26.04 21.78
CA TRP A 352 25.79 26.35 20.51
C TRP A 352 24.72 27.45 20.63
N GLN A 353 23.91 27.41 21.69
CA GLN A 353 22.91 28.45 21.96
C GLN A 353 23.56 29.82 22.19
N GLU A 354 24.75 29.88 22.78
CA GLU A 354 25.49 31.13 22.93
C GLU A 354 25.90 31.73 21.58
N VAL A 355 26.41 30.90 20.66
CA VAL A 355 26.77 31.32 19.30
C VAL A 355 25.52 31.80 18.54
N LEU A 356 24.40 31.09 18.67
CA LEU A 356 23.14 31.52 18.08
C LEU A 356 22.65 32.86 18.65
N ALA A 357 22.78 33.08 19.96
CA ALA A 357 22.39 34.34 20.59
C ALA A 357 23.26 35.50 20.09
N MET A 358 24.57 35.26 19.87
CA MET A 358 25.46 36.23 19.23
C MET A 358 25.01 36.56 17.80
N TRP A 359 24.74 35.55 16.97
CA TRP A 359 24.30 35.76 15.57
C TRP A 359 22.93 36.43 15.46
N LYS A 360 22.03 36.18 16.41
CA LYS A 360 20.73 36.86 16.51
C LYS A 360 20.82 38.28 17.10
N GLY A 361 22.01 38.74 17.47
CA GLY A 361 22.23 40.05 18.09
C GLY A 361 21.69 40.16 19.52
N GLN A 362 21.37 39.03 20.16
CA GLN A 362 20.82 38.94 21.52
C GLN A 362 21.91 38.91 22.60
N LYS A 363 23.15 38.60 22.23
CA LYS A 363 24.35 38.68 23.07
C LYS A 363 25.34 39.59 22.36
N ARG A 364 25.67 40.76 22.93
CA ARG A 364 26.78 41.61 22.43
C ARG A 364 28.07 41.08 23.04
N SER A 365 29.10 40.98 22.20
CA SER A 365 30.47 40.57 22.56
C SER A 365 31.04 41.38 23.71
#